data_AF-A0A9P1G327-F1
#
_entry.id   AF-A0A9P1G327-F1
#
_cell.length_a   1.000
_cell.length_b   1.000
_cell.length_c   1.000
_cell.angle_alpha   90.00
_cell.angle_beta   90.00
_cell.angle_gamma   90.00
#
_symmetry.space_group_name_H-M   'P 1'
#
loop_
_entity.id
_entity.type
_entity.pdbx_description
1 polymer ?
#
loop_
_entity_poly.entity_id
_entity_poly.type
_entity_poly.pdbx_seq_one_letter_code
_entity_poly.pdbx_strand_id
1 'polypeptide(L)'
;MVLRGALLLVLSWIIPTLAAWPPTFPLRTSGCWIVDQQGVRVKLVCVNWAGAEVKDGIVGGLHVRRASSIALTFRDMGFNCVRFPWSVWMVQTDPVSPQRHLLATNPELHGKSTLEILDAVIDACALAQLLVLLDNHVSDGSWCCSDVDDNGLWYNSRWKTSDWMQAHMKLASRYARQPWVIGSELRNE
;
A
#
# COMPACT_ATOMS: atom_id res chain seq x y z
N MET A 1 -44.63 15.99 55.34
CA MET A 1 -43.89 14.85 54.79
C MET A 1 -43.77 15.06 53.28
N VAL A 2 -42.67 15.65 52.81
CA VAL A 2 -42.48 16.02 51.39
C VAL A 2 -41.61 14.97 50.72
N LEU A 3 -42.21 14.16 49.84
CA LEU A 3 -41.49 13.20 48.99
C LEU A 3 -40.79 13.95 47.86
N ARG A 4 -39.46 14.04 47.90
CA ARG A 4 -38.63 14.48 46.77
C ARG A 4 -38.35 13.27 45.87
N GLY A 5 -38.93 13.26 44.67
CA GLY A 5 -38.60 12.29 43.63
C GLY A 5 -37.21 12.55 43.06
N ALA A 6 -36.33 11.56 43.09
CA ALA A 6 -35.03 11.60 42.46
C ALA A 6 -35.16 11.22 40.97
N LEU A 7 -34.78 12.16 40.09
CA LEU A 7 -34.66 11.92 38.66
C LEU A 7 -33.35 11.17 38.38
N LEU A 8 -33.44 9.88 38.04
CA LEU A 8 -32.29 9.07 37.63
C LEU A 8 -31.92 9.43 36.18
N LEU A 9 -30.87 10.23 36.00
CA LEU A 9 -30.21 10.43 34.72
C LEU A 9 -29.42 9.17 34.35
N VAL A 10 -29.94 8.39 33.41
CA VAL A 10 -29.20 7.27 32.81
C VAL A 10 -28.21 7.87 31.80
N LEU A 11 -26.97 8.07 32.21
CA LEU A 11 -25.86 8.34 31.30
C LEU A 11 -25.65 7.09 30.44
N SER A 12 -26.14 7.10 29.19
CA SER A 12 -25.81 6.09 28.20
C SER A 12 -24.33 6.26 27.83
N TRP A 13 -23.48 5.37 28.35
CA TRP A 13 -22.10 5.27 27.92
C TRP A 13 -22.12 4.84 26.45
N ILE A 14 -21.75 5.74 25.55
CA ILE A 14 -21.45 5.36 24.16
C ILE A 14 -20.21 4.49 24.25
N ILE A 15 -20.40 3.17 24.31
CA ILE A 15 -19.31 2.23 24.11
C ILE A 15 -18.84 2.48 22.67
N PRO A 16 -17.59 2.93 22.44
CA PRO A 16 -17.11 3.06 21.08
C PRO A 16 -17.15 1.66 20.47
N THR A 17 -18.01 1.48 19.49
CA THR A 17 -18.00 0.27 18.66
C THR A 17 -16.61 0.18 18.06
N LEU A 18 -15.92 -0.94 18.35
CA LEU A 18 -14.72 -1.30 17.59
C LEU A 18 -15.09 -1.23 16.11
N ALA A 19 -14.39 -0.39 15.35
CA ALA A 19 -14.60 -0.31 13.91
C ALA A 19 -14.45 -1.72 13.33
N ALA A 20 -15.50 -2.20 12.65
CA ALA A 20 -15.46 -3.52 12.03
C ALA A 20 -14.31 -3.54 11.01
N TRP A 21 -13.42 -4.52 11.12
CA TRP A 21 -12.39 -4.77 10.12
C TRP A 21 -12.82 -5.96 9.26
N PRO A 22 -12.79 -5.84 7.92
CA PRO A 22 -12.22 -4.73 7.15
C PRO A 22 -13.18 -3.55 6.94
N PRO A 23 -12.67 -2.35 6.58
CA PRO A 23 -13.53 -1.22 6.26
C PRO A 23 -14.34 -1.50 5.00
N THR A 24 -15.45 -0.78 4.83
CA THR A 24 -16.20 -0.83 3.58
C THR A 24 -15.63 0.17 2.56
N PHE A 25 -15.57 -0.28 1.31
CA PHE A 25 -15.02 0.51 0.22
C PHE A 25 -16.13 1.22 -0.58
N PRO A 26 -15.83 2.35 -1.24
CA PRO A 26 -14.55 3.06 -1.26
C PRO A 26 -14.32 3.90 0.02
N LEU A 27 -13.04 4.11 0.36
CA LEU A 27 -12.66 5.10 1.35
C LEU A 27 -12.80 6.51 0.78
N ARG A 28 -13.04 7.50 1.64
CA ARG A 28 -13.02 8.93 1.28
C ARG A 28 -12.46 9.77 2.41
N THR A 29 -12.16 11.03 2.12
CA THR A 29 -11.84 12.02 3.15
C THR A 29 -13.10 12.69 3.70
N SER A 30 -13.08 13.04 4.98
CA SER A 30 -14.08 13.88 5.65
C SER A 30 -13.35 14.80 6.63
N GLY A 31 -13.18 16.06 6.24
CA GLY A 31 -12.26 16.96 6.94
C GLY A 31 -10.83 16.41 6.94
N CYS A 32 -10.24 16.26 8.12
CA CYS A 32 -8.92 15.68 8.31
C CYS A 32 -8.90 14.15 8.46
N TRP A 33 -10.05 13.49 8.36
CA TRP A 33 -10.17 12.04 8.56
C TRP A 33 -10.31 11.28 7.25
N ILE A 34 -9.80 10.05 7.24
CA ILE A 34 -10.19 9.03 6.27
C ILE A 34 -11.37 8.26 6.89
N VAL A 35 -12.43 8.08 6.12
CA VAL A 35 -13.63 7.34 6.53
C VAL A 35 -14.02 6.30 5.47
N ASP A 36 -14.66 5.23 5.93
CA ASP A 36 -15.22 4.20 5.05
C ASP A 36 -16.55 4.64 4.42
N GLN A 37 -17.18 3.76 3.63
CA GLN A 37 -18.44 4.09 2.95
C GLN A 37 -19.58 4.42 3.93
N GLN A 38 -19.60 3.86 5.14
CA GLN A 38 -20.60 4.18 6.18
C GLN A 38 -20.22 5.40 7.04
N GLY A 39 -19.06 6.01 6.83
CA GLY A 39 -18.60 7.17 7.59
C GLY A 39 -17.85 6.81 8.88
N VAL A 40 -17.48 5.54 9.06
CA VAL A 40 -16.64 5.10 10.17
C VAL A 40 -15.21 5.52 9.89
N ARG A 41 -14.53 6.11 10.89
CA ARG A 41 -13.14 6.55 10.76
C ARG A 41 -12.21 5.36 10.57
N VAL A 42 -11.37 5.44 9.54
CA VAL A 42 -10.29 4.49 9.27
C VAL A 42 -8.96 5.13 9.65
N LYS A 43 -8.25 4.53 10.59
CA LYS A 43 -6.88 4.91 10.93
C LYS A 43 -5.91 3.98 10.21
N LEU A 44 -5.01 4.54 9.41
CA LEU A 44 -3.95 3.80 8.75
C LEU A 44 -2.79 3.56 9.74
N VAL A 45 -2.44 2.29 9.93
CA VAL A 45 -1.29 1.82 10.71
C VAL A 45 -0.46 1.00 9.73
N CYS A 46 0.45 1.68 9.03
CA CYS A 46 1.14 1.11 7.88
C CYS A 46 2.56 0.64 8.19
N VAL A 47 2.99 -0.36 7.43
CA VAL A 47 4.39 -0.76 7.27
C VAL A 47 4.84 -0.47 5.84
N ASN A 48 6.11 -0.10 5.66
CA ASN A 48 6.74 -0.01 4.35
C ASN A 48 7.27 -1.39 3.93
N TRP A 49 6.91 -1.86 2.73
CA TRP A 49 7.50 -3.07 2.14
C TRP A 49 8.27 -2.72 0.87
N ALA A 50 9.52 -2.31 1.07
CA ALA A 50 10.43 -1.81 0.03
C ALA A 50 11.06 -2.94 -0.82
N GLY A 51 11.65 -2.55 -1.95
CA GLY A 51 12.42 -3.36 -2.91
C GLY A 51 11.94 -3.20 -4.36
N ALA A 52 10.67 -2.87 -4.59
CA ALA A 52 10.14 -2.76 -5.95
C ALA A 52 10.58 -1.45 -6.66
N GLU A 53 11.04 -0.47 -5.90
CA GLU A 53 11.63 0.77 -6.39
C GLU A 53 13.04 0.62 -6.96
N VAL A 54 13.79 -0.41 -6.55
CA VAL A 54 15.18 -0.61 -7.00
C VAL A 54 15.28 -1.52 -8.23
N LYS A 55 16.51 -1.76 -8.71
CA LYS A 55 16.85 -2.43 -9.97
C LYS A 55 16.27 -3.85 -10.15
N ASP A 56 15.88 -4.51 -9.07
CA ASP A 56 15.24 -5.83 -9.15
C ASP A 56 13.74 -5.74 -9.41
N GLY A 57 13.12 -4.59 -9.11
CA GLY A 57 11.70 -4.33 -9.31
C GLY A 57 10.79 -5.25 -8.51
N ILE A 58 11.29 -5.85 -7.41
CA ILE A 58 10.56 -6.83 -6.59
C ILE A 58 10.79 -6.49 -5.12
N VAL A 59 9.71 -6.56 -4.34
CA VAL A 59 9.77 -6.36 -2.89
C VAL A 59 10.71 -7.35 -2.19
N GLY A 60 11.40 -6.88 -1.16
CA GLY A 60 12.34 -7.70 -0.40
C GLY A 60 11.69 -8.90 0.29
N GLY A 61 12.47 -9.94 0.55
CA GLY A 61 12.06 -11.08 1.39
C GLY A 61 11.37 -12.24 0.66
N LEU A 62 11.01 -12.09 -0.63
CA LEU A 62 10.38 -13.19 -1.40
C LEU A 62 11.32 -14.39 -1.69
N HIS A 63 12.61 -14.26 -1.39
CA HIS A 63 13.57 -15.36 -1.40
C HIS A 63 13.58 -16.17 -0.10
N VAL A 64 13.04 -15.61 0.99
CA VAL A 64 13.02 -16.24 2.31
C VAL A 64 11.64 -16.77 2.67
N ARG A 65 10.58 -16.04 2.28
CA ARG A 65 9.21 -16.31 2.72
C ARG A 65 8.21 -16.13 1.59
N ARG A 66 7.10 -16.86 1.65
CA ARG A 66 5.96 -16.64 0.75
C ARG A 66 5.36 -15.25 0.97
N ALA A 67 4.91 -14.59 -0.09
CA ALA A 67 4.29 -13.27 0.00
C ALA A 67 3.13 -13.24 1.00
N SER A 68 2.26 -14.26 0.96
CA SER A 68 1.16 -14.44 1.91
C SER A 68 1.63 -14.55 3.36
N SER A 69 2.73 -15.27 3.62
CA SER A 69 3.28 -15.41 4.97
C SER A 69 3.86 -14.09 5.49
N ILE A 70 4.41 -13.24 4.62
CA ILE A 70 4.88 -11.90 5.02
C ILE A 70 3.69 -11.00 5.33
N ALA A 71 2.68 -10.95 4.44
CA ALA A 71 1.46 -10.18 4.64
C ALA A 71 0.73 -10.56 5.94
N LEU A 72 0.57 -11.86 6.21
CA LEU A 72 -0.02 -12.33 7.47
C LEU A 72 0.78 -11.89 8.69
N THR A 73 2.11 -11.87 8.62
CA THR A 73 2.93 -11.35 9.72
C THR A 73 2.69 -9.87 9.97
N PHE A 74 2.56 -9.04 8.93
CA PHE A 74 2.25 -7.62 9.13
C PHE A 74 0.90 -7.44 9.83
N ARG A 75 -0.11 -8.19 9.41
CA ARG A 75 -1.43 -8.21 10.06
C ARG A 75 -1.31 -8.64 11.53
N ASP A 76 -0.60 -9.73 11.80
CA ASP A 76 -0.44 -10.29 13.15
C ASP A 76 0.37 -9.36 14.07
N MET A 77 1.23 -8.50 13.51
CA MET A 77 1.92 -7.41 14.22
C MET A 77 1.02 -6.20 14.49
N GLY A 78 -0.23 -6.19 14.00
CA GLY A 78 -1.20 -5.12 14.21
C GLY A 78 -1.18 -4.03 13.12
N PHE A 79 -0.44 -4.21 12.03
CA PHE A 79 -0.56 -3.33 10.87
C PHE A 79 -1.85 -3.62 10.11
N ASN A 80 -2.42 -2.59 9.51
CA ASN A 80 -3.64 -2.70 8.71
C ASN A 80 -3.47 -2.13 7.29
N CYS A 81 -2.27 -1.65 6.96
CA CYS A 81 -1.90 -1.21 5.63
C CYS A 81 -0.42 -1.47 5.31
N VAL A 82 -0.13 -1.55 4.02
CA VAL A 82 1.21 -1.66 3.47
C VAL A 82 1.42 -0.53 2.46
N ARG A 83 2.52 0.19 2.61
CA ARG A 83 3.02 1.16 1.63
C ARG A 83 4.07 0.46 0.77
N PHE A 84 3.86 0.46 -0.54
CA PHE A 84 4.73 -0.15 -1.54
C PHE A 84 5.44 0.93 -2.36
N PRO A 85 6.72 1.19 -2.04
CA PRO A 85 7.62 1.92 -2.92
C PRO A 85 7.73 1.26 -4.30
N TRP A 86 7.63 2.06 -5.37
CA TRP A 86 7.85 1.64 -6.76
C TRP A 86 8.57 2.74 -7.54
N SER A 87 9.21 2.38 -8.66
CA SER A 87 9.91 3.35 -9.53
C SER A 87 9.26 3.55 -10.89
N VAL A 88 9.41 4.76 -11.46
CA VAL A 88 8.94 5.02 -12.84
C VAL A 88 9.58 4.02 -13.79
N TRP A 89 10.87 3.70 -13.61
CA TRP A 89 11.56 2.63 -14.32
C TRP A 89 10.83 1.29 -14.24
N MET A 90 10.51 0.81 -13.04
CA MET A 90 9.83 -0.49 -12.86
C MET A 90 8.51 -0.53 -13.64
N VAL A 91 7.69 0.53 -13.54
CA VAL A 91 6.36 0.56 -14.16
C VAL A 91 6.41 0.74 -15.67
N GLN A 92 7.32 1.59 -16.16
CA GLN A 92 7.48 1.88 -17.58
C GLN A 92 8.15 0.73 -18.34
N THR A 93 9.16 0.10 -17.74
CA THR A 93 9.91 -0.98 -18.41
C THR A 93 9.35 -2.37 -18.12
N ASP A 94 8.66 -2.56 -16.99
CA ASP A 94 8.01 -3.81 -16.57
C ASP A 94 8.86 -5.07 -16.86
N PRO A 95 10.12 -5.11 -16.38
CA PRO A 95 11.05 -6.16 -16.78
C PRO A 95 10.56 -7.52 -16.29
N VAL A 96 10.76 -8.54 -17.11
CA VAL A 96 10.61 -9.93 -16.65
C VAL A 96 11.69 -10.22 -15.64
N SER A 97 11.32 -10.69 -14.44
CA SER A 97 12.30 -11.01 -13.41
C SER A 97 13.19 -12.16 -13.87
N PRO A 98 14.51 -11.93 -14.08
CA PRO A 98 15.40 -13.02 -14.45
C PRO A 98 15.90 -13.80 -13.22
N GLN A 99 15.70 -13.25 -12.01
CA GLN A 99 16.39 -13.69 -10.81
C GLN A 99 15.56 -14.68 -10.00
N ARG A 100 15.55 -15.94 -10.43
CA ARG A 100 14.84 -17.03 -9.73
C ARG A 100 15.17 -17.13 -8.24
N HIS A 101 16.39 -16.77 -7.85
CA HIS A 101 16.82 -16.80 -6.45
C HIS A 101 16.07 -15.78 -5.58
N LEU A 102 15.66 -14.63 -6.13
CA LEU A 102 14.83 -13.63 -5.41
C LEU A 102 13.41 -14.13 -5.11
N LEU A 103 13.00 -15.21 -5.78
CA LEU A 103 11.68 -15.84 -5.67
C LEU A 103 11.79 -17.30 -5.22
N ALA A 104 12.86 -17.66 -4.50
CA ALA A 104 13.14 -19.05 -4.13
C ALA A 104 11.97 -19.74 -3.41
N THR A 105 11.22 -19.02 -2.56
CA THR A 105 10.04 -19.55 -1.88
C THR A 105 8.70 -19.29 -2.59
N ASN A 106 8.74 -18.62 -3.74
CA ASN A 106 7.57 -18.25 -4.55
C ASN A 106 7.76 -18.74 -6.01
N PRO A 107 7.94 -20.05 -6.24
CA PRO A 107 8.25 -20.60 -7.56
C PRO A 107 7.16 -20.33 -8.61
N GLU A 108 5.91 -20.17 -8.19
CA GLU A 108 4.80 -19.78 -9.07
C GLU A 108 4.97 -18.40 -9.71
N LEU A 109 5.88 -17.57 -9.18
CA LEU A 109 6.19 -16.24 -9.70
C LEU A 109 7.38 -16.25 -10.67
N HIS A 110 8.02 -17.39 -10.92
CA HIS A 110 9.17 -17.45 -11.83
C HIS A 110 8.75 -17.11 -13.27
N GLY A 111 9.51 -16.23 -13.92
CA GLY A 111 9.26 -15.80 -15.29
C GLY A 111 8.14 -14.76 -15.43
N LYS A 112 7.56 -14.29 -14.32
CA LYS A 112 6.61 -13.17 -14.31
C LYS A 112 7.30 -11.82 -14.45
N SER A 113 6.59 -10.85 -15.00
CA SER A 113 7.01 -9.45 -14.98
C SER A 113 6.98 -8.86 -13.57
N THR A 114 7.71 -7.78 -13.33
CA THR A 114 7.68 -7.09 -12.02
C THR A 114 6.28 -6.61 -11.66
N LEU A 115 5.46 -6.17 -12.63
CA LEU A 115 4.06 -5.80 -12.38
C LEU A 115 3.17 -7.02 -12.10
N GLU A 116 3.41 -8.18 -12.71
CA GLU A 116 2.69 -9.42 -12.35
C GLU A 116 3.08 -9.93 -10.96
N ILE A 117 4.34 -9.73 -10.55
CA ILE A 117 4.79 -10.05 -9.19
C ILE A 117 4.14 -9.09 -8.19
N LEU A 118 4.07 -7.80 -8.51
CA LEU A 118 3.37 -6.81 -7.69
C LEU A 118 1.88 -7.15 -7.54
N ASP A 119 1.19 -7.62 -8.59
CA ASP A 119 -0.19 -8.11 -8.50
C ASP A 119 -0.31 -9.20 -7.44
N ALA A 120 0.55 -10.22 -7.49
CA ALA A 120 0.50 -11.34 -6.55
C ALA A 120 0.78 -10.92 -5.10
N VAL A 121 1.65 -9.92 -4.91
CA VAL A 121 1.95 -9.34 -3.59
C VAL A 121 0.75 -8.54 -3.07
N ILE A 122 0.11 -7.73 -3.91
CA ILE A 122 -1.10 -6.97 -3.55
C ILE A 122 -2.26 -7.91 -3.24
N ASP A 123 -2.45 -8.98 -4.02
CA ASP A 123 -3.46 -9.99 -3.74
C ASP A 123 -3.20 -10.72 -2.41
N ALA A 124 -1.94 -10.98 -2.08
CA ALA A 124 -1.56 -11.51 -0.77
C ALA A 124 -1.91 -10.55 0.38
N CYS A 125 -1.70 -9.24 0.19
CA CYS A 125 -2.13 -8.20 1.14
C CYS A 125 -3.67 -8.14 1.26
N ALA A 126 -4.39 -8.17 0.15
CA ALA A 126 -5.85 -8.17 0.12
C ALA A 126 -6.45 -9.38 0.87
N LEU A 127 -5.90 -10.58 0.64
CA LEU A 127 -6.29 -11.80 1.35
C LEU A 127 -5.96 -11.74 2.85
N ALA A 128 -4.86 -11.07 3.21
CA ALA A 128 -4.50 -10.79 4.60
C ALA A 128 -5.29 -9.62 5.21
N GLN A 129 -6.22 -9.01 4.45
CA GLN A 129 -7.00 -7.85 4.85
C GLN A 129 -6.13 -6.62 5.19
N LEU A 130 -5.11 -6.35 4.39
CA LEU A 130 -4.25 -5.17 4.49
C LEU A 130 -4.56 -4.19 3.35
N LEU A 131 -4.81 -2.93 3.71
CA LEU A 131 -4.94 -1.86 2.72
C LEU A 131 -3.58 -1.60 2.05
N VAL A 132 -3.59 -1.09 0.83
CA VAL A 132 -2.40 -0.87 0.02
C VAL A 132 -2.31 0.59 -0.44
N LEU A 133 -1.14 1.19 -0.21
CA LEU A 133 -0.74 2.48 -0.75
C LEU A 133 0.42 2.29 -1.74
N LEU A 134 0.26 2.81 -2.95
CA LEU A 134 1.30 2.76 -3.98
C LEU A 134 2.10 4.05 -3.95
N ASP A 135 3.38 3.95 -3.65
CA ASP A 135 4.28 5.08 -3.45
C ASP A 135 5.28 5.21 -4.59
N ASN A 136 5.17 6.29 -5.40
CA ASN A 136 6.21 6.59 -6.36
C ASN A 136 7.49 7.06 -5.65
N HIS A 137 8.37 6.12 -5.38
CA HIS A 137 9.51 6.34 -4.50
C HIS A 137 10.70 7.01 -5.19
N VAL A 138 10.97 6.60 -6.44
CA VAL A 138 12.03 7.16 -7.29
C VAL A 138 11.62 7.11 -8.76
N SER A 139 12.28 7.88 -9.60
CA SER A 139 12.15 7.75 -11.05
C SER A 139 13.02 6.60 -11.57
N ASP A 140 14.27 6.55 -11.12
CA ASP A 140 15.22 5.51 -11.50
C ASP A 140 15.00 4.19 -10.75
N GLY A 141 15.38 3.06 -11.38
CA GLY A 141 15.43 1.74 -10.73
C GLY A 141 16.67 1.60 -9.85
N SER A 142 16.85 2.46 -8.86
CA SER A 142 18.05 2.52 -8.02
C SER A 142 17.72 2.85 -6.56
N TRP A 143 18.68 2.58 -5.68
CA TRP A 143 18.58 3.01 -4.29
C TRP A 143 18.59 4.54 -4.22
N CYS A 144 17.58 5.11 -3.54
CA CYS A 144 17.53 6.51 -3.13
C CYS A 144 18.27 6.67 -1.78
N CYS A 145 18.39 7.80 -1.11
CA CYS A 145 17.85 9.13 -1.30
C CYS A 145 19.02 10.06 -0.97
N SER A 146 19.89 10.27 -1.96
CA SER A 146 21.09 11.09 -1.80
C SER A 146 20.92 12.38 -2.55
N ASP A 147 21.54 13.46 -2.07
CA ASP A 147 21.50 14.78 -2.73
C ASP A 147 22.09 14.79 -4.16
N VAL A 148 22.62 13.65 -4.62
CA VAL A 148 23.26 13.46 -5.92
C VAL A 148 22.60 12.38 -6.78
N ASP A 149 21.47 11.81 -6.35
CA ASP A 149 20.80 10.75 -7.12
C ASP A 149 19.91 11.26 -8.26
N ASP A 150 19.72 12.59 -8.38
CA ASP A 150 18.92 13.23 -9.44
C ASP A 150 17.47 12.71 -9.48
N ASN A 151 16.92 12.34 -8.31
CA ASN A 151 15.53 11.91 -8.13
C ASN A 151 14.70 12.88 -7.28
N GLY A 152 15.23 13.98 -6.75
CA GLY A 152 14.45 14.92 -5.90
C GLY A 152 13.22 15.59 -6.54
N LEU A 153 12.97 15.38 -7.85
CA LEU A 153 11.77 15.83 -8.55
C LEU A 153 11.09 14.64 -9.27
N TRP A 154 9.87 14.84 -9.75
CA TRP A 154 9.12 13.84 -10.54
C TRP A 154 9.59 13.74 -12.01
N TYR A 155 10.71 14.38 -12.34
CA TYR A 155 11.39 14.32 -13.63
C TYR A 155 12.88 14.52 -13.43
N ASN A 156 13.66 14.01 -14.38
CA ASN A 156 15.10 14.25 -14.47
C ASN A 156 15.56 14.14 -15.93
N SER A 157 16.86 14.09 -16.16
CA SER A 157 17.43 13.97 -17.52
C SER A 157 17.06 12.66 -18.25
N ARG A 158 16.62 11.63 -17.51
CA ARG A 158 16.31 10.28 -17.99
C ARG A 158 14.80 10.03 -18.09
N TRP A 159 14.02 10.60 -17.18
CA TRP A 159 12.57 10.42 -17.06
C TRP A 159 11.85 11.76 -17.14
N LYS A 160 10.91 11.89 -18.08
CA LYS A 160 10.10 13.11 -18.22
C LYS A 160 8.89 13.06 -17.31
N THR A 161 8.29 14.22 -17.02
CA THR A 161 6.98 14.33 -16.36
C THR A 161 5.92 13.45 -17.06
N SER A 162 5.98 13.33 -18.40
CA SER A 162 5.07 12.47 -19.16
C SER A 162 5.23 10.99 -18.80
N ASP A 163 6.44 10.52 -18.50
CA ASP A 163 6.72 9.13 -18.17
C ASP A 163 6.24 8.83 -16.75
N TRP A 164 6.47 9.77 -15.82
CA TRP A 164 5.92 9.74 -14.47
C TRP A 164 4.38 9.69 -14.48
N MET A 165 3.72 10.60 -15.22
CA MET A 165 2.26 10.61 -15.35
C MET A 165 1.73 9.30 -15.93
N GLN A 166 2.36 8.80 -16.99
CA GLN A 166 1.97 7.52 -17.61
C GLN A 166 2.12 6.35 -16.63
N ALA A 167 3.15 6.35 -15.78
CA ALA A 167 3.35 5.30 -14.78
C ALA A 167 2.22 5.31 -13.74
N HIS A 168 1.86 6.49 -13.20
CA HIS A 168 0.70 6.62 -12.31
C HIS A 168 -0.60 6.17 -12.97
N MET A 169 -0.86 6.59 -14.22
CA MET A 169 -2.05 6.19 -14.97
C MET A 169 -2.08 4.68 -15.23
N LYS A 170 -0.93 4.05 -15.50
CA LYS A 170 -0.81 2.60 -15.69
C LYS A 170 -1.19 1.86 -14.41
N LEU A 171 -0.64 2.25 -13.25
CA LEU A 171 -1.00 1.63 -11.97
C LEU A 171 -2.44 1.90 -11.55
N ALA A 172 -2.93 3.13 -11.74
CA ALA A 172 -4.32 3.48 -11.43
C ALA A 172 -5.30 2.65 -12.28
N SER A 173 -5.02 2.48 -13.57
CA SER A 173 -5.86 1.65 -14.46
C SER A 173 -5.77 0.17 -14.10
N ARG A 174 -4.56 -0.32 -13.80
CA ARG A 174 -4.30 -1.71 -13.43
C ARG A 174 -5.05 -2.12 -12.16
N TYR A 175 -5.08 -1.25 -11.15
CA TYR A 175 -5.69 -1.55 -9.85
C TYR A 175 -7.06 -0.90 -9.62
N ALA A 176 -7.69 -0.32 -10.65
CA ALA A 176 -8.99 0.34 -10.54
C ALA A 176 -10.12 -0.53 -9.95
N ARG A 177 -10.00 -1.86 -10.06
CA ARG A 177 -10.97 -2.85 -9.53
C ARG A 177 -10.47 -3.62 -8.31
N GLN A 178 -9.33 -3.23 -7.75
CA GLN A 178 -8.78 -3.82 -6.53
C GLN A 178 -9.09 -2.89 -5.35
N PRO A 179 -10.18 -3.11 -4.59
CA PRO A 179 -10.63 -2.18 -3.55
C PRO A 179 -9.62 -2.01 -2.40
N TRP A 180 -8.71 -2.96 -2.23
CA TRP A 180 -7.66 -2.89 -1.22
C TRP A 180 -6.55 -1.91 -1.58
N VAL A 181 -6.40 -1.52 -2.85
CA VAL A 181 -5.51 -0.42 -3.27
C VAL A 181 -6.27 0.89 -3.06
N ILE A 182 -5.94 1.59 -1.99
CA ILE A 182 -6.74 2.74 -1.50
C ILE A 182 -6.20 4.10 -1.91
N GLY A 183 -5.00 4.16 -2.49
CA GLY A 183 -4.40 5.43 -2.87
C GLY A 183 -3.06 5.30 -3.57
N SER A 184 -2.66 6.42 -4.15
CA SER A 184 -1.33 6.61 -4.73
C SER A 184 -0.69 7.82 -4.06
N GLU A 185 0.51 7.62 -3.53
CA GLU A 185 1.43 8.69 -3.16
C GLU A 185 2.22 9.09 -4.41
N LEU A 186 2.14 10.38 -4.75
CA LEU A 186 2.54 10.90 -6.06
C LEU A 186 4.06 10.98 -6.24
N ARG A 187 4.79 11.30 -5.18
CA ARG A 187 6.25 11.37 -5.16
C ARG A 187 6.70 11.26 -3.72
N ASN A 188 7.59 10.32 -3.41
CA ASN A 188 8.33 10.31 -2.17
C ASN A 188 9.40 11.41 -2.19
N GLU A 189 9.40 12.20 -1.11
CA GLU A 189 10.42 13.18 -0.72
C GLU A 189 11.09 13.92 -1.90
#